data_AF-J9EZ86-F1
#
_entry.id   AF-J9EZ86-F1
#
_cell.length_a   1.000
_cell.length_b   1.000
_cell.length_c   1.000
_cell.angle_alpha   90.00
_cell.angle_beta   90.00
_cell.angle_gamma   90.00
#
_symmetry.space_group_name_H-M   'P 1'
#
loop_
_entity.id
_entity.type
_entity.pdbx_description
1 polymer ?
#
loop_
_entity_poly.entity_id
_entity_poly.type
_entity_poly.pdbx_seq_one_letter_code
_entity_poly.pdbx_strand_id
1 'polypeptide(L)'
;MKQNVNVPSVTIYIIVQWMVHVIISYDRYVELRFDLIIDCYSQNMIINFQSQLVLSRFILSSRKTVQHGEYNALLMQWGQYLIHEMAKTTLVPSAKCNVCKNIRGRCMTVPILPKDPNKTFKSNRCIRVSRSSAICGSGKQKPRQQLNENTNFIDGSPIYGSSVGDLHKFREGKTGFLKTVFFNGLRLLPFDIRKCRNAASCSAIFVAGDSRVNLFMGLSSYHIILTREHNRNVLILLTTINVNNS
;
A
#
# COMPACT_ATOMS: atom_id res chain seq x y z
N MET A 1 -25.50 -35.26 7.89
CA MET A 1 -26.05 -34.89 6.57
C MET A 1 -25.61 -33.47 6.25
N LYS A 2 -24.97 -33.24 5.10
CA LYS A 2 -24.57 -31.91 4.63
C LYS A 2 -25.83 -31.18 4.15
N GLN A 3 -26.31 -30.19 4.89
CA GLN A 3 -27.32 -29.26 4.38
C GLN A 3 -26.60 -28.06 3.76
N ASN A 4 -26.61 -28.03 2.42
CA ASN A 4 -26.29 -26.86 1.61
C ASN A 4 -27.37 -25.80 1.88
N VAL A 5 -27.11 -24.87 2.80
CA VAL A 5 -27.95 -23.67 2.95
C VAL A 5 -27.39 -22.61 2.00
N ASN A 6 -28.11 -22.42 0.89
CA ASN A 6 -27.83 -21.43 -0.13
C ASN A 6 -28.21 -20.05 0.41
N VAL A 7 -27.32 -19.42 1.19
CA VAL A 7 -27.43 -17.99 1.52
C VAL A 7 -27.46 -17.25 0.18
N PRO A 8 -28.41 -16.35 -0.10
CA PRO A 8 -28.47 -15.68 -1.39
C PRO A 8 -27.17 -14.91 -1.59
N SER A 9 -26.31 -15.47 -2.45
CA SER A 9 -25.02 -14.95 -2.89
C SER A 9 -25.16 -13.49 -3.34
N VAL A 10 -26.35 -13.07 -3.75
CA VAL A 10 -26.71 -11.78 -4.32
C VAL A 10 -26.51 -10.61 -3.34
N THR A 11 -26.89 -10.69 -2.06
CA THR A 11 -26.79 -9.53 -1.15
C THR A 11 -25.34 -9.23 -0.74
N ILE A 12 -24.53 -10.27 -0.54
CA ILE A 12 -23.09 -10.13 -0.29
C ILE A 12 -22.36 -9.74 -1.59
N TYR A 13 -22.78 -10.27 -2.74
CA TYR A 13 -22.25 -9.81 -4.03
C TYR A 13 -22.57 -8.34 -4.28
N ILE A 14 -23.76 -7.85 -3.97
CA ILE A 14 -24.14 -6.45 -4.22
C ILE A 14 -23.27 -5.49 -3.40
N ILE A 15 -23.02 -5.76 -2.12
CA ILE A 15 -22.15 -4.88 -1.32
C ILE A 15 -20.71 -4.88 -1.86
N VAL A 16 -20.22 -6.02 -2.35
CA VAL A 16 -18.84 -6.18 -2.84
C VAL A 16 -18.66 -5.69 -4.29
N GLN A 17 -19.69 -5.77 -5.14
CA GLN A 17 -19.65 -5.42 -6.55
C GLN A 17 -19.77 -3.90 -6.80
N TRP A 18 -20.46 -3.17 -5.92
CA TRP A 18 -20.65 -1.71 -6.08
C TRP A 18 -19.39 -0.87 -5.79
N MET A 19 -18.32 -1.49 -5.26
CA MET A 19 -17.08 -0.80 -4.88
C MET A 19 -15.98 -0.88 -5.95
N VAL A 20 -16.19 -1.61 -7.06
CA VAL A 20 -15.11 -1.94 -8.01
C VAL A 20 -15.16 -1.08 -9.27
N HIS A 21 -14.91 0.23 -9.13
CA HIS A 21 -14.37 1.05 -10.22
C HIS A 21 -12.92 1.36 -9.88
N VAL A 22 -12.00 0.56 -10.41
CA VAL A 22 -10.59 0.66 -10.02
C VAL A 22 -9.71 0.75 -11.24
N ILE A 23 -8.70 1.61 -11.12
CA ILE A 23 -7.72 2.02 -12.11
C ILE A 23 -8.16 3.29 -12.86
N ILE A 24 -8.00 4.43 -12.19
CA ILE A 24 -8.10 5.76 -12.80
C ILE A 24 -6.84 6.58 -12.50
N SER A 25 -6.62 7.63 -13.31
CA SER A 25 -5.65 8.66 -12.96
C SER A 25 -6.07 9.35 -11.67
N TYR A 26 -5.11 9.86 -10.90
CA TYR A 26 -5.43 10.81 -9.83
C TYR A 26 -6.15 12.03 -10.39
N ASP A 27 -7.22 12.45 -9.71
CA ASP A 27 -7.88 13.73 -9.93
C ASP A 27 -6.97 14.88 -9.52
N ARG A 28 -7.10 15.98 -10.23
CA ARG A 28 -6.13 17.08 -10.20
C ARG A 28 -6.85 18.39 -9.99
N TYR A 29 -6.69 18.94 -8.80
CA TYR A 29 -7.24 20.24 -8.42
C TYR A 29 -6.44 21.42 -9.01
N VAL A 30 -5.22 21.17 -9.49
CA VAL A 30 -4.35 22.17 -10.13
C VAL A 30 -3.71 21.59 -11.40
N GLU A 31 -3.52 22.46 -12.40
CA GLU A 31 -2.87 22.12 -13.65
C GLU A 31 -1.45 21.55 -13.46
N LEU A 32 -1.04 20.66 -14.37
CA LEU A 32 0.27 20.03 -14.29
C LEU A 32 1.33 21.07 -14.62
N ARG A 33 1.95 21.63 -13.58
CA ARG A 33 3.19 22.39 -13.76
C ARG A 33 4.34 21.40 -13.96
N PHE A 34 4.39 20.86 -15.16
CA PHE A 34 5.67 20.54 -15.75
C PHE A 34 6.23 21.85 -16.28
N ASP A 35 6.77 22.67 -15.37
CA ASP A 35 7.99 23.33 -15.80
C ASP A 35 8.89 22.20 -16.32
N LEU A 36 9.77 22.47 -17.26
CA LEU A 36 10.75 21.51 -17.75
C LEU A 36 11.61 20.89 -16.62
N ILE A 37 11.29 20.96 -15.33
CA ILE A 37 11.87 20.30 -14.14
C ILE A 37 12.27 18.83 -14.35
N ILE A 38 11.61 18.06 -15.23
CA ILE A 38 12.07 16.69 -15.56
C ILE A 38 13.18 16.66 -16.63
N ASP A 39 13.24 17.70 -17.48
CA ASP A 39 14.27 17.91 -18.49
C ASP A 39 15.20 19.10 -18.15
N CYS A 40 15.12 19.68 -16.94
CA CYS A 40 15.88 20.83 -16.46
C CYS A 40 17.20 20.36 -15.83
N TYR A 41 17.98 19.69 -16.66
CA TYR A 41 19.39 20.05 -16.78
C TYR A 41 19.56 21.09 -17.92
N SER A 42 18.54 21.91 -18.18
CA SER A 42 18.63 23.07 -19.06
C SER A 42 19.19 24.24 -18.26
N GLN A 43 20.36 24.71 -18.67
CA GLN A 43 21.27 25.59 -17.94
C GLN A 43 20.78 27.04 -17.70
N ASN A 44 19.51 27.41 -17.92
CA ASN A 44 19.13 28.83 -18.03
C ASN A 44 17.97 29.29 -17.12
N MET A 45 17.81 28.74 -15.91
CA MET A 45 16.99 29.38 -14.87
C MET A 45 17.78 29.47 -13.56
N ILE A 46 18.12 30.70 -13.16
CA ILE A 46 18.97 31.03 -12.00
C ILE A 46 18.15 30.90 -10.70
N ILE A 47 17.75 29.68 -10.37
CA ILE A 47 17.42 29.30 -8.99
C ILE A 47 18.16 27.98 -8.76
N ASN A 48 19.25 28.04 -7.99
CA ASN A 48 20.09 26.90 -7.68
C ASN A 48 19.35 26.01 -6.66
N PHE A 49 18.43 25.17 -7.15
CA PHE A 49 17.69 24.24 -6.31
C PHE A 49 18.66 23.27 -5.64
N GLN A 50 18.73 23.36 -4.31
CA GLN A 50 19.52 22.44 -3.50
C GLN A 50 19.02 21.00 -3.71
N SER A 51 19.94 20.03 -3.65
CA SER A 51 19.55 18.63 -3.78
C SER A 51 18.58 18.24 -2.66
N GLN A 52 17.62 17.35 -2.96
CA GLN A 52 16.56 16.96 -2.03
C GLN A 52 17.13 16.38 -0.72
N LEU A 53 18.30 15.74 -0.79
CA LEU A 53 19.01 15.23 0.38
C LEU A 53 19.61 16.32 1.26
N VAL A 54 20.12 17.42 0.69
CA VAL A 54 20.61 18.56 1.48
C VAL A 54 19.45 19.16 2.25
N LEU A 55 18.33 19.42 1.56
CA LEU A 55 17.16 20.03 2.17
C LEU A 55 16.58 19.17 3.29
N SER A 56 16.43 17.86 3.05
CA SER A 56 15.97 16.92 4.07
C SER A 56 16.89 16.88 5.29
N ARG A 57 18.22 16.89 5.08
CA ARG A 57 19.18 16.93 6.20
C ARG A 57 19.12 18.23 6.98
N PHE A 58 19.00 19.37 6.29
CA PHE A 58 19.01 20.67 6.96
C PHE A 58 17.71 20.95 7.71
N ILE A 59 16.56 20.62 7.12
CA ILE A 59 15.24 20.98 7.65
C ILE A 59 14.64 19.87 8.51
N LEU A 60 14.72 18.62 8.07
CA LEU A 60 13.98 17.51 8.70
C LEU A 60 14.80 16.72 9.72
N SER A 61 16.12 16.93 9.80
CA SER A 61 16.93 16.19 10.76
C SER A 61 16.82 16.80 12.17
N SER A 62 16.51 15.95 13.14
CA SER A 62 16.49 16.31 14.55
C SER A 62 17.02 15.15 15.38
N ARG A 63 17.78 15.48 16.42
CA ARG A 63 18.22 14.51 17.44
C ARG A 63 17.23 14.37 18.59
N LYS A 64 16.22 15.25 18.67
CA LYS A 64 15.22 15.25 19.73
C LYS A 64 14.04 14.38 19.31
N THR A 65 13.73 13.36 20.11
CA THR A 65 12.47 12.65 20.03
C THR A 65 11.42 13.44 20.81
N VAL A 66 10.34 13.83 20.14
CA VAL A 66 9.23 14.54 20.77
C VAL A 66 8.10 13.54 20.95
N GLN A 67 7.75 13.26 22.20
CA GLN A 67 6.59 12.44 22.55
C GLN A 67 5.38 13.35 22.74
N HIS A 68 4.23 12.93 22.24
CA HIS A 68 2.97 13.64 22.46
C HIS A 68 2.30 13.10 23.74
N GLY A 69 1.73 13.97 24.57
CA GLY A 69 1.08 13.57 25.83
C GLY A 69 -0.30 12.94 25.62
N GLU A 70 -0.99 13.28 24.54
CA GLU A 70 -2.40 12.91 24.32
C GLU A 70 -2.61 11.83 23.24
N TYR A 71 -1.61 11.56 22.39
CA TYR A 71 -1.76 10.66 21.26
C TYR A 71 -0.72 9.55 21.33
N ASN A 72 -1.16 8.33 21.08
CA ASN A 72 -0.28 7.17 21.00
C ASN A 72 0.11 6.86 19.54
N ALA A 73 1.04 5.92 19.36
CA ALA A 73 1.53 5.52 18.04
C ALA A 73 0.45 4.90 17.12
N LEU A 74 -0.70 4.48 17.67
CA LEU A 74 -1.79 3.91 16.87
C LEU A 74 -2.43 4.95 15.96
N LEU A 75 -2.38 6.25 16.31
CA LEU A 75 -2.90 7.32 15.48
C LEU A 75 -2.15 7.42 14.14
N MET A 76 -0.81 7.42 14.18
CA MET A 76 0.02 7.40 12.97
C MET A 76 -0.29 6.17 12.13
N GLN A 77 -0.42 5.03 12.79
CA GLN A 77 -0.64 3.77 12.10
C GLN A 77 -2.04 3.67 11.46
N TRP A 78 -3.06 4.24 12.11
CA TRP A 78 -4.40 4.40 11.56
C TRP A 78 -4.41 5.33 10.35
N GLY A 79 -3.71 6.48 10.44
CA GLY A 79 -3.54 7.39 9.31
C GLY A 79 -2.89 6.71 8.11
N GLN A 80 -1.90 5.85 8.34
CA GLN A 80 -1.30 5.06 7.26
C GLN A 80 -2.29 4.04 6.66
N TYR A 81 -3.06 3.34 7.50
CA TYR A 81 -4.09 2.41 7.03
C TYR A 81 -5.14 3.12 6.16
N LEU A 82 -5.63 4.29 6.59
CA LEU A 82 -6.58 5.10 5.81
C LEU A 82 -6.02 5.54 4.46
N ILE A 83 -4.77 6.01 4.40
CA ILE A 83 -4.13 6.35 3.12
C ILE A 83 -4.02 5.13 2.21
N HIS A 84 -3.84 3.94 2.78
CA HIS A 84 -3.86 2.70 2.02
C HIS A 84 -5.25 2.32 1.51
N GLU A 85 -6.36 2.84 2.05
CA GLU A 85 -7.68 2.65 1.42
C GLU A 85 -7.78 3.44 0.12
N MET A 86 -7.30 4.68 0.13
CA MET A 86 -7.58 5.64 -0.94
C MET A 86 -6.55 5.63 -2.07
N ALA A 87 -5.29 5.28 -1.79
CA ALA A 87 -4.21 5.56 -2.72
C ALA A 87 -3.10 4.50 -2.72
N LYS A 88 -2.78 4.04 -3.94
CA LYS A 88 -1.61 3.21 -4.23
C LYS A 88 -1.07 3.54 -5.61
N THR A 89 0.05 4.26 -5.64
CA THR A 89 0.69 4.65 -6.90
C THR A 89 1.58 3.52 -7.44
N THR A 90 1.28 3.03 -8.63
CA THR A 90 2.15 2.06 -9.32
C THR A 90 3.53 2.67 -9.58
N LEU A 91 4.59 1.92 -9.31
CA LEU A 91 5.96 2.31 -9.63
C LEU A 91 6.49 1.56 -10.85
N VAL A 92 7.40 2.20 -11.59
CA VAL A 92 8.23 1.48 -12.57
C VAL A 92 9.07 0.43 -11.82
N PRO A 93 9.19 -0.82 -12.31
CA PRO A 93 9.93 -1.86 -11.61
C PRO A 93 11.36 -1.44 -11.26
N SER A 94 11.72 -1.51 -9.97
CA SER A 94 13.01 -1.02 -9.47
C SER A 94 14.22 -1.74 -10.06
N ALA A 95 14.06 -2.97 -10.53
CA ALA A 95 15.10 -3.70 -11.27
C ALA A 95 15.59 -2.93 -12.53
N LYS A 96 14.76 -2.04 -13.09
CA LYS A 96 15.11 -1.19 -14.24
C LYS A 96 15.95 0.05 -13.85
N CYS A 97 16.12 0.30 -12.55
CA CYS A 97 16.87 1.43 -12.00
C CYS A 97 18.05 0.92 -11.16
N ASN A 98 18.98 0.19 -11.79
CA ASN A 98 20.14 -0.43 -11.13
C ASN A 98 21.39 0.47 -11.10
N VAL A 99 21.45 1.50 -11.95
CA VAL A 99 22.58 2.43 -12.07
C VAL A 99 22.29 3.80 -11.46
N CYS A 100 23.34 4.49 -11.02
CA CYS A 100 23.26 5.90 -10.59
C CYS A 100 23.20 6.84 -11.80
N LYS A 101 22.18 6.67 -12.64
CA LYS A 101 21.92 7.52 -13.80
C LYS A 101 20.44 7.86 -13.88
N ASN A 102 20.14 9.12 -14.17
CA ASN A 102 18.79 9.54 -14.52
C ASN A 102 18.37 8.86 -15.84
N ILE A 103 17.25 8.14 -15.82
CA ILE A 103 16.67 7.52 -17.00
C ILE A 103 15.33 8.20 -17.24
N ARG A 104 15.24 8.93 -18.35
CA ARG A 104 14.06 9.75 -18.69
C ARG A 104 12.77 8.92 -18.56
N GLY A 105 11.81 9.48 -17.83
CA GLY A 105 10.50 8.87 -17.57
C GLY A 105 10.48 7.59 -16.71
N ARG A 106 11.62 7.11 -16.21
CA ARG A 106 11.71 5.83 -15.45
C ARG A 106 12.44 5.91 -14.13
N CYS A 107 13.63 6.52 -14.10
CA CYS A 107 14.49 6.54 -12.93
C CYS A 107 14.97 7.95 -12.65
N MET A 108 14.96 8.30 -11.37
CA MET A 108 15.57 9.51 -10.85
C MET A 108 16.63 9.12 -9.82
N THR A 109 17.77 9.79 -9.84
CA THR A 109 18.85 9.55 -8.89
C THR A 109 19.10 10.79 -8.07
N VAL A 110 19.11 10.63 -6.76
CA VAL A 110 19.46 11.69 -5.83
C VAL A 110 20.93 11.51 -5.42
N PRO A 111 21.83 12.41 -5.81
CA PRO A 111 23.25 12.27 -5.50
C PRO A 111 23.49 12.41 -4.00
N ILE A 112 24.33 11.54 -3.45
CA ILE A 112 24.71 11.58 -2.03
C ILE A 112 25.89 12.53 -1.88
N LEU A 113 25.89 13.35 -0.82
CA LEU A 113 26.96 14.30 -0.59
C LEU A 113 28.28 13.58 -0.25
N PRO A 114 29.43 14.06 -0.75
CA PRO A 114 30.72 13.48 -0.40
C PRO A 114 30.99 13.44 1.11
N LYS A 115 30.48 14.43 1.86
CA LYS A 115 30.63 14.56 3.32
C LYS A 115 29.52 13.86 4.13
N ASP A 116 28.75 12.96 3.52
CA ASP A 116 27.70 12.23 4.24
C ASP A 116 28.29 11.42 5.41
N PRO A 117 27.78 11.53 6.65
CA PRO A 117 28.31 10.78 7.79
C PRO A 117 28.09 9.26 7.64
N ASN A 118 27.07 8.83 6.90
CA ASN A 118 26.74 7.42 6.75
C ASN A 118 27.63 6.77 5.68
N LYS A 119 28.50 5.85 6.09
CA LYS A 119 29.45 5.14 5.22
C LYS A 119 28.75 4.31 4.14
N THR A 120 27.61 3.68 4.45
CA THR A 120 26.81 2.88 3.52
C THR A 120 26.18 3.74 2.42
N PHE A 121 25.70 4.93 2.77
CA PHE A 121 25.21 5.88 1.77
C PHE A 121 26.36 6.37 0.88
N LYS A 122 27.52 6.70 1.46
CA LYS A 122 28.70 7.08 0.68
C LYS A 122 29.14 6.00 -0.30
N SER A 123 29.18 4.72 0.10
CA SER A 123 29.58 3.62 -0.80
C SER A 123 28.60 3.46 -1.97
N ASN A 124 27.31 3.72 -1.74
CA ASN A 124 26.27 3.62 -2.77
C ASN A 124 26.24 4.80 -3.75
N ARG A 125 26.90 5.93 -3.44
CA ARG A 125 27.03 7.17 -4.24
C ARG A 125 25.73 7.93 -4.57
N CYS A 126 24.62 7.25 -4.72
CA CYS A 126 23.31 7.85 -4.98
C CYS A 126 22.17 7.04 -4.33
N ILE A 127 21.03 7.71 -4.12
CA ILE A 127 19.75 7.05 -3.88
C ILE A 127 19.03 6.90 -5.22
N ARG A 128 18.66 5.67 -5.56
CA ARG A 128 17.95 5.35 -6.80
C ARG A 128 16.45 5.35 -6.51
N VAL A 129 15.69 6.14 -7.27
CA VAL A 129 14.24 6.30 -7.10
C VAL A 129 13.56 5.92 -8.41
N SER A 130 12.74 4.86 -8.35
CA SER A 130 11.84 4.52 -9.45
C SER A 130 10.73 5.54 -9.54
N ARG A 131 10.47 6.05 -10.74
CA ARG A 131 9.35 6.97 -10.95
C ARG A 131 8.03 6.22 -10.95
N SER A 132 6.96 6.91 -10.58
CA SER A 132 5.60 6.41 -10.73
C SER A 132 5.29 6.07 -12.18
N SER A 133 4.64 4.94 -12.42
CA SER A 133 4.18 4.53 -13.75
C SER A 133 3.16 5.53 -14.29
N ALA A 134 3.20 5.72 -15.61
CA ALA A 134 2.25 6.58 -16.31
C ALA A 134 1.03 5.78 -16.74
N ILE A 135 -0.14 6.41 -16.75
CA ILE A 135 -1.29 5.88 -17.49
C ILE A 135 -0.99 5.89 -18.99
N CYS A 136 -1.49 4.88 -19.71
CA CYS A 136 -1.34 4.76 -21.15
C CYS A 136 -1.80 6.04 -21.87
N GLY A 137 -1.02 6.51 -22.84
CA GLY A 137 -1.32 7.74 -23.59
C GLY A 137 -0.90 9.05 -22.90
N SER A 138 -0.44 9.02 -21.64
CA SER A 138 0.11 10.20 -20.95
C SER A 138 1.65 10.28 -21.04
N GLY A 139 2.21 11.49 -20.98
CA GLY A 139 3.65 11.74 -20.93
C GLY A 139 4.38 11.75 -22.28
N LYS A 140 3.64 11.74 -23.40
CA LYS A 140 4.16 11.97 -24.76
C LYS A 140 3.67 13.31 -25.31
N GLN A 141 2.40 13.38 -25.68
CA GLN A 141 1.73 14.59 -26.18
C GLN A 141 0.94 15.31 -25.09
N LYS A 142 0.39 14.55 -24.13
CA LYS A 142 -0.32 15.06 -22.96
C LYS A 142 0.56 14.99 -21.71
N PRO A 143 0.35 15.87 -20.72
CA PRO A 143 1.04 15.79 -19.44
C PRO A 143 0.98 14.37 -18.83
N ARG A 144 2.10 13.85 -18.31
CA ARG A 144 2.18 12.53 -17.66
C ARG A 144 1.25 12.46 -16.44
N GLN A 145 0.41 11.42 -16.37
CA GLN A 145 -0.49 11.17 -15.26
C GLN A 145 -0.16 9.83 -14.59
N GLN A 146 -0.23 9.79 -13.26
CA GLN A 146 0.06 8.61 -12.45
C GLN A 146 -1.19 7.76 -12.24
N LEU A 147 -0.98 6.46 -12.11
CA LEU A 147 -2.04 5.48 -11.89
C LEU A 147 -2.29 5.26 -10.39
N ASN A 148 -3.55 5.30 -9.96
CA ASN A 148 -3.98 4.77 -8.67
C ASN A 148 -4.47 3.32 -8.84
N GLU A 149 -3.87 2.37 -8.13
CA GLU A 149 -4.27 0.95 -8.11
C GLU A 149 -5.35 0.66 -7.08
N ASN A 150 -5.65 1.59 -6.17
CA ASN A 150 -6.71 1.42 -5.18
C ASN A 150 -8.00 2.10 -5.61
N THR A 151 -9.08 1.74 -4.92
CA THR A 151 -10.34 2.48 -4.98
C THR A 151 -10.10 3.89 -4.42
N ASN A 152 -10.84 4.88 -4.91
CA ASN A 152 -10.77 6.24 -4.35
C ASN A 152 -11.64 6.40 -3.08
N PHE A 153 -12.28 5.31 -2.63
CA PHE A 153 -13.23 5.30 -1.52
C PHE A 153 -12.63 4.70 -0.26
N ILE A 154 -13.26 4.98 0.87
CA ILE A 154 -12.98 4.31 2.14
C ILE A 154 -13.97 3.13 2.23
N ASP A 155 -13.52 1.96 1.78
CA ASP A 155 -14.38 0.81 1.50
C ASP A 155 -13.82 -0.52 2.01
N GLY A 156 -12.70 -0.51 2.73
CA GLY A 156 -12.03 -1.73 3.18
C GLY A 156 -11.19 -2.41 2.08
N SER A 157 -10.89 -1.74 0.96
CA SER A 157 -10.01 -2.25 -0.10
C SER A 157 -8.67 -2.83 0.40
N PRO A 158 -8.04 -2.38 1.51
CA PRO A 158 -6.82 -3.03 1.98
C PRO A 158 -7.01 -4.45 2.51
N ILE A 159 -8.25 -4.84 2.82
CA ILE A 159 -8.61 -6.17 3.29
C ILE A 159 -9.19 -6.99 2.14
N TYR A 160 -10.13 -6.40 1.39
CA TYR A 160 -10.90 -7.10 0.35
C TYR A 160 -10.20 -7.12 -1.02
N GLY A 161 -9.22 -6.25 -1.22
CA GLY A 161 -8.58 -6.00 -2.50
C GLY A 161 -9.27 -4.91 -3.30
N SER A 162 -8.54 -4.36 -4.27
CA SER A 162 -8.98 -3.24 -5.09
C SER A 162 -9.38 -3.69 -6.51
N SER A 163 -9.55 -4.98 -6.78
CA SER A 163 -9.93 -5.43 -8.13
C SER A 163 -10.91 -6.58 -8.09
N VAL A 164 -11.70 -6.75 -9.18
CA VAL A 164 -12.64 -7.86 -9.30
C VAL A 164 -11.92 -9.21 -9.16
N GLY A 165 -10.70 -9.31 -9.70
CA GLY A 165 -9.86 -10.51 -9.58
C GLY A 165 -9.42 -10.79 -8.14
N ASP A 166 -9.30 -9.77 -7.30
CA ASP A 166 -8.91 -9.92 -5.90
C ASP A 166 -10.05 -10.43 -5.00
N LEU A 167 -11.31 -10.24 -5.40
CA LEU A 167 -12.49 -10.63 -4.61
C LEU A 167 -12.46 -12.10 -4.17
N HIS A 168 -12.02 -12.99 -5.05
CA HIS A 168 -11.92 -14.43 -4.74
C HIS A 168 -10.59 -14.81 -4.09
N LYS A 169 -9.56 -13.96 -4.21
CA LYS A 169 -8.20 -14.26 -3.76
C LYS A 169 -8.09 -14.31 -2.24
N PHE A 170 -8.80 -13.40 -1.56
CA PHE A 170 -8.74 -13.25 -0.09
C PHE A 170 -9.90 -13.92 0.64
N ARG A 171 -10.92 -14.41 -0.08
CA ARG A 171 -12.07 -15.14 0.49
C ARG A 171 -11.80 -16.62 0.69
N GLU A 172 -12.33 -17.18 1.76
CA GLU A 172 -12.26 -18.61 2.07
C GLU A 172 -13.25 -19.39 1.19
N GLY A 173 -12.82 -19.70 -0.03
CA GLY A 173 -13.62 -20.44 -1.01
C GLY A 173 -14.93 -19.73 -1.36
N LYS A 174 -16.05 -20.46 -1.31
CA LYS A 174 -17.40 -19.93 -1.54
C LYS A 174 -18.10 -19.47 -0.25
N THR A 175 -17.38 -19.38 0.87
CA THR A 175 -17.96 -18.94 2.14
C THR A 175 -18.04 -17.41 2.22
N GLY A 176 -18.71 -16.92 3.25
CA GLY A 176 -18.70 -15.50 3.61
C GLY A 176 -17.39 -15.04 4.27
N PHE A 177 -16.50 -15.96 4.67
CA PHE A 177 -15.31 -15.63 5.46
C PHE A 177 -14.13 -15.21 4.59
N LEU A 178 -13.22 -14.43 5.20
CA LEU A 178 -11.88 -14.17 4.69
C LEU A 178 -10.90 -15.25 5.14
N LYS A 179 -9.91 -15.53 4.28
CA LYS A 179 -8.84 -16.48 4.57
C LYS A 179 -8.07 -16.05 5.79
N THR A 180 -7.88 -16.98 6.72
CA THR A 180 -7.03 -16.78 7.90
C THR A 180 -6.28 -18.07 8.21
N VAL A 181 -5.16 -17.96 8.90
CA VAL A 181 -4.39 -19.12 9.37
C VAL A 181 -4.28 -19.10 10.87
N PHE A 182 -4.26 -20.29 11.48
CA PHE A 182 -4.01 -20.45 12.91
C PHE A 182 -2.53 -20.75 13.14
N PHE A 183 -1.84 -19.89 13.88
CA PHE A 183 -0.43 -20.05 14.18
C PHE A 183 -0.15 -19.56 15.60
N ASN A 184 0.54 -20.39 16.40
CA ASN A 184 0.91 -20.07 17.78
C ASN A 184 -0.26 -19.57 18.66
N GLY A 185 -1.42 -20.21 18.57
CA GLY A 185 -2.61 -19.82 19.33
C GLY A 185 -3.38 -18.61 18.79
N LEU A 186 -2.90 -17.98 17.72
CA LEU A 186 -3.47 -16.76 17.15
C LEU A 186 -4.04 -17.00 15.75
N ARG A 187 -5.14 -16.33 15.44
CA ARG A 187 -5.69 -16.26 14.09
C ARG A 187 -5.08 -15.05 13.37
N LEU A 188 -4.28 -15.31 12.35
CA LEU A 188 -3.50 -14.32 11.60
C LEU A 188 -3.94 -14.26 10.14
N LEU A 189 -3.49 -13.23 9.42
CA LEU A 189 -3.60 -13.15 7.97
C LEU A 189 -2.84 -14.31 7.32
N PRO A 190 -3.24 -14.75 6.12
CA PRO A 190 -2.54 -15.82 5.40
C PRO A 190 -1.05 -15.49 5.20
N PHE A 191 -0.18 -16.45 5.50
CA PHE A 191 1.24 -16.45 5.18
C PHE A 191 1.73 -17.89 4.98
N ASP A 192 2.94 -18.08 4.46
CA ASP A 192 3.49 -19.42 4.25
C ASP A 192 4.05 -20.01 5.55
N ILE A 193 3.19 -20.71 6.30
CA ILE A 193 3.52 -21.33 7.60
C ILE A 193 4.68 -22.32 7.47
N ARG A 194 4.86 -22.96 6.30
CA ARG A 194 5.94 -23.94 6.06
C ARG A 194 7.32 -23.33 6.17
N LYS A 195 7.44 -22.01 5.98
CA LYS A 195 8.68 -21.26 6.16
C LYS A 195 8.97 -20.94 7.63
N CYS A 196 8.09 -21.31 8.55
CA CYS A 196 8.20 -21.02 9.96
C CYS A 196 8.35 -22.31 10.77
N ARG A 197 9.58 -22.58 11.22
CA ARG A 197 9.89 -23.72 12.11
C ARG A 197 9.43 -23.50 13.54
N ASN A 198 9.60 -22.28 14.07
CA ASN A 198 9.11 -21.85 15.38
C ASN A 198 8.74 -20.35 15.34
N ALA A 199 8.00 -19.85 16.34
CA ALA A 199 7.56 -18.45 16.37
C ALA A 199 8.73 -17.46 16.47
N ALA A 200 9.83 -17.83 17.13
CA ALA A 200 10.99 -16.96 17.34
C ALA A 200 11.83 -16.73 16.08
N SER A 201 11.81 -17.65 15.12
CA SER A 201 12.58 -17.60 13.88
C SER A 201 11.69 -17.50 12.62
N CYS A 202 10.41 -17.16 12.80
CA CYS A 202 9.44 -17.08 11.71
C CYS A 202 9.48 -15.71 11.03
N SER A 203 9.84 -15.68 9.75
CA SER A 203 9.63 -14.50 8.90
C SER A 203 8.28 -14.62 8.20
N ALA A 204 7.25 -14.09 8.84
CA ALA A 204 5.90 -14.08 8.29
C ALA A 204 5.74 -12.93 7.29
N ILE A 205 5.40 -13.24 6.05
CA ILE A 205 4.98 -12.27 5.04
C ILE A 205 3.49 -12.45 4.83
N PHE A 206 2.70 -11.55 5.41
CA PHE A 206 1.26 -11.58 5.33
C PHE A 206 0.76 -11.22 3.94
N VAL A 207 -0.36 -11.83 3.58
CA VAL A 207 -1.08 -11.60 2.32
C VAL A 207 -2.45 -11.02 2.66
N ALA A 208 -2.77 -9.86 2.10
CA ALA A 208 -4.04 -9.15 2.26
C ALA A 208 -4.37 -8.38 0.96
N GLY A 209 -5.51 -7.69 0.94
CA GLY A 209 -5.96 -6.82 -0.15
C GLY A 209 -4.89 -5.83 -0.62
N ASP A 210 -4.19 -5.19 0.32
CA ASP A 210 -3.07 -4.30 0.02
C ASP A 210 -1.71 -5.00 0.21
N SER A 211 -0.86 -4.91 -0.82
CA SER A 211 0.48 -5.53 -0.83
C SER A 211 1.46 -4.89 0.17
N ARG A 212 1.14 -3.73 0.72
CA ARG A 212 1.96 -2.97 1.68
C ARG A 212 1.67 -3.34 3.14
N VAL A 213 0.84 -4.35 3.39
CA VAL A 213 0.47 -4.83 4.74
C VAL A 213 1.68 -5.11 5.65
N ASN A 214 2.83 -5.48 5.09
CA ASN A 214 4.06 -5.83 5.84
C ASN A 214 5.02 -4.64 6.04
N LEU A 215 4.65 -3.40 5.72
CA LEU A 215 5.55 -2.24 5.87
C LEU A 215 5.90 -1.94 7.33
N PHE A 216 4.92 -2.06 8.22
CA PHE A 216 5.09 -1.86 9.66
C PHE A 216 4.26 -2.86 10.43
N MET A 217 4.75 -3.31 11.59
CA MET A 217 4.03 -4.27 12.42
C MET A 217 2.68 -3.74 12.91
N GLY A 218 2.60 -2.44 13.19
CA GLY A 218 1.33 -1.79 13.53
C GLY A 218 0.31 -1.87 12.39
N LEU A 219 0.76 -1.71 11.14
CA LEU A 219 -0.12 -1.77 9.97
C LEU A 219 -0.68 -3.17 9.82
N SER A 220 0.20 -4.17 9.87
CA SER A 220 -0.19 -5.58 9.82
C SER A 220 -1.21 -5.91 10.92
N SER A 221 -1.05 -5.33 12.11
CA SER A 221 -1.97 -5.51 13.24
C SER A 221 -3.37 -5.00 12.91
N TYR A 222 -3.52 -3.82 12.30
CA TYR A 222 -4.83 -3.32 11.85
C TYR A 222 -5.48 -4.24 10.82
N HIS A 223 -4.72 -4.70 9.81
CA HIS A 223 -5.27 -5.64 8.83
C HIS A 223 -5.74 -6.96 9.49
N ILE A 224 -4.99 -7.49 10.46
CA ILE A 224 -5.38 -8.68 11.23
C ILE A 224 -6.66 -8.42 12.03
N ILE A 225 -6.73 -7.32 12.78
CA ILE A 225 -7.89 -6.98 13.62
C ILE A 225 -9.14 -6.86 12.76
N LEU A 226 -9.08 -6.10 11.67
CA LEU A 226 -10.24 -5.86 10.81
C LEU A 226 -10.66 -7.12 10.04
N THR A 227 -9.72 -7.98 9.64
CA THR A 227 -10.03 -9.29 9.04
C THR A 227 -10.71 -10.22 10.04
N ARG A 228 -10.24 -10.23 11.30
CA ARG A 228 -10.89 -10.98 12.39
C ARG A 228 -12.29 -10.45 12.66
N GLU A 229 -12.46 -9.13 12.64
CA GLU A 229 -13.74 -8.49 12.86
C GLU A 229 -14.73 -8.80 11.73
N HIS A 230 -14.29 -8.80 10.47
CA HIS A 230 -15.11 -9.28 9.36
C HIS A 230 -15.60 -10.72 9.61
N ASN A 231 -14.69 -11.63 9.94
CA ASN A 231 -15.06 -13.03 10.20
C ASN A 231 -15.98 -13.18 11.43
N ARG A 232 -15.84 -12.32 12.45
CA ARG A 232 -16.76 -12.26 13.60
C ARG A 232 -18.17 -11.86 13.15
N ASN A 233 -18.30 -10.82 12.33
CA ASN A 233 -19.59 -10.35 11.82
C ASN A 233 -20.26 -11.40 10.92
N VAL A 234 -19.51 -12.05 10.03
CA VAL A 234 -20.02 -13.16 9.21
C VAL A 234 -20.60 -14.28 10.07
N LEU A 235 -19.88 -14.68 11.14
CA LEU A 235 -20.37 -15.70 12.07
C LEU A 235 -21.68 -15.30 12.76
N ILE A 236 -21.78 -14.05 13.22
CA ILE A 236 -22.99 -13.53 13.87
C ILE A 236 -24.18 -13.51 12.89
N LEU A 237 -23.95 -13.07 11.65
CA LEU A 237 -25.00 -13.04 10.63
C LEU A 237 -25.50 -14.45 10.28
N LEU A 238 -24.59 -15.41 10.10
CA LEU A 238 -24.96 -16.79 9.80
C LEU A 238 -25.75 -17.44 10.94
N THR A 239 -25.37 -17.18 12.20
CA THR A 239 -26.10 -17.72 13.36
C THR A 239 -27.48 -17.08 13.51
N THR A 240 -27.60 -15.76 13.32
CA THR A 240 -28.88 -15.04 13.41
C THR A 240 -29.86 -15.46 12.32
N ILE A 241 -29.40 -15.60 11.07
CA ILE A 241 -30.24 -16.01 9.94
C ILE A 241 -30.76 -17.44 10.12
N ASN A 242 -29.94 -18.35 10.65
CA ASN A 242 -30.36 -19.73 10.87
C ASN A 242 -31.43 -19.85 11.98
N VAL A 243 -31.39 -18.99 13.00
CA VAL A 243 -32.42 -18.94 14.05
C VAL A 243 -33.75 -18.43 13.51
N ASN A 244 -33.75 -17.47 12.58
CA ASN A 244 -34.97 -16.91 12.01
C ASN A 244 -35.63 -17.78 10.91
N ASN A 245 -34.93 -18.81 10.43
CA ASN A 245 -35.42 -19.76 9.43
C ASN A 245 -35.77 -21.15 10.03
N SER A 246 -35.72 -21.28 11.36
CA SER A 246 -36.11 -22.48 12.11
C SER A 246 -37.40 -22.22 12.87
#